data_AF-A0A7W2M3L5-F1
#
_entry.id   AF-A0A7W2M3L5-F1
#
_cell.length_a   1.000
_cell.length_b   1.000
_cell.length_c   1.000
_cell.angle_alpha   90.00
_cell.angle_beta   90.00
_cell.angle_gamma   90.00
#
_symmetry.space_group_name_H-M   'P 1'
#
loop_
_entity.id
_entity.type
_entity.pdbx_description
1 polymer ?
#
loop_
_entity_poly.entity_id
_entity_poly.type
_entity_poly.pdbx_seq_one_letter_code
_entity_poly.pdbx_strand_id
1 'polypeptide(L)'
;MRSIFFLIATIISFSGMGQVGDMTTSLYDSYSKYKEPSLDKRRIKHKDIQPLIFKLKSNPAYTVQKVGKSIKGKNISLISIGTGDINVFLWSQMHGDEPTATQAIFDIFNFLNSDDFKAEKKELLSKLTLHFMPMLNPDGAEVFSRRNALGIDINRDALMLQSPEGQTLKRIRDSLDADFGFNLHDQSTYYNAERTSKPATISYLAPAYNYEKDINDVRGNAMKVIVFMNRIIQKYAPGQVGLYNDDFEPRAFGDNIQKWGTSAILIESGGFKNDVEKQEIRKLNFVSILSACYTIANGDYKNIPIEDYEKIPQNDRKLFDLKIERFTHNLLGKDYILDIGINHLEVEDENHETFYNVGRIVEKGDLSTFYGYDTVDATGYRLIEGKVYPEIIETRKDLEAMDIYGLLKSGYTYVRLAEFSATDKDVSVPINILGKDQKVPGFYVNIGNTPNFILQKDGSVDYAVVNGFLINLNTKETNFKNAIYYGK
;
A
#
# COMPACT_ATOMS: atom_id res chain seq x y z
N MET A 1 -61.02 -38.97 -13.26
CA MET A 1 -59.69 -39.27 -12.69
C MET A 1 -58.66 -38.57 -13.56
N ARG A 2 -57.99 -37.57 -13.00
CA ARG A 2 -57.19 -36.56 -13.72
C ARG A 2 -55.71 -36.96 -13.79
N SER A 3 -55.16 -36.72 -14.99
CA SER A 3 -53.82 -36.20 -15.29
C SER A 3 -52.59 -37.10 -15.16
N ILE A 4 -52.09 -37.45 -16.35
CA ILE A 4 -50.69 -37.69 -16.72
C ILE A 4 -49.96 -36.32 -16.81
N PHE A 5 -48.64 -36.35 -16.62
CA PHE A 5 -47.59 -35.47 -17.20
C PHE A 5 -46.78 -34.54 -16.27
N PHE A 6 -45.47 -34.56 -16.56
CA PHE A 6 -44.36 -33.65 -16.21
C PHE A 6 -43.60 -33.88 -14.89
N LEU A 7 -42.56 -34.70 -14.97
CA LEU A 7 -41.34 -34.57 -14.17
C LEU A 7 -40.16 -34.36 -15.14
N ILE A 8 -39.89 -33.11 -15.52
CA ILE A 8 -38.65 -32.69 -16.20
C ILE A 8 -38.17 -31.38 -15.58
N ALA A 9 -36.85 -31.35 -15.34
CA ALA A 9 -35.96 -30.21 -15.12
C ALA A 9 -35.99 -29.51 -13.77
N THR A 10 -35.05 -29.91 -12.89
CA THR A 10 -34.33 -28.95 -12.05
C THR A 10 -32.91 -29.45 -11.76
N ILE A 11 -32.04 -29.50 -12.78
CA ILE A 11 -30.57 -29.59 -12.61
C ILE A 11 -29.93 -28.59 -13.56
N ILE A 12 -30.13 -27.30 -13.32
CA ILE A 12 -29.26 -26.24 -13.86
C ILE A 12 -29.31 -25.10 -12.83
N SER A 13 -28.35 -25.03 -11.91
CA SER A 13 -27.95 -23.83 -11.14
C SER A 13 -26.85 -24.13 -10.10
N PHE A 14 -25.86 -24.97 -10.40
CA PHE A 14 -24.69 -25.15 -9.50
C PHE A 14 -23.33 -25.13 -10.22
N SER A 15 -23.30 -25.01 -11.54
CA SER A 15 -22.05 -25.00 -12.33
C SER A 15 -21.33 -23.65 -12.34
N GLY A 16 -22.02 -22.53 -12.12
CA GLY A 16 -21.42 -21.19 -12.20
C GLY A 16 -20.43 -20.90 -11.05
N MET A 17 -20.83 -21.12 -9.79
CA MET A 17 -19.98 -20.80 -8.65
C MET A 17 -18.69 -21.64 -8.55
N GLY A 18 -18.72 -22.90 -9.01
CA GLY A 18 -17.53 -23.76 -9.04
C GLY A 18 -16.46 -23.25 -10.02
N GLN A 19 -16.88 -22.86 -11.23
CA GLN A 19 -15.97 -22.41 -12.29
C GLN A 19 -15.29 -21.06 -11.97
N VAL A 20 -15.99 -20.15 -11.28
CA VAL A 20 -15.43 -18.87 -10.81
C VAL A 20 -14.41 -19.07 -9.68
N GLY A 21 -14.70 -19.99 -8.76
CA GLY A 21 -13.79 -20.37 -7.69
C GLY A 21 -12.47 -20.92 -8.23
N ASP A 22 -12.55 -21.76 -9.26
CA ASP A 22 -11.38 -22.39 -9.88
C ASP A 22 -10.51 -21.40 -10.66
N MET A 23 -11.12 -20.47 -11.41
CA MET A 23 -10.36 -19.47 -12.19
C MET A 23 -9.63 -18.46 -11.29
N THR A 24 -10.33 -17.89 -10.30
CA THR A 24 -9.73 -16.88 -9.39
C THR A 24 -8.62 -17.47 -8.52
N THR A 25 -8.74 -18.74 -8.13
CA THR A 25 -7.69 -19.51 -7.45
C THR A 25 -6.49 -19.74 -8.37
N SER A 26 -6.75 -20.21 -9.59
CA SER A 26 -5.69 -20.43 -10.57
C SER A 26 -4.93 -19.14 -10.92
N LEU A 27 -5.61 -17.98 -10.99
CA LEU A 27 -4.97 -16.67 -11.18
C LEU A 27 -4.02 -16.31 -10.04
N TYR A 28 -4.44 -16.50 -8.78
CA TYR A 28 -3.60 -16.21 -7.62
C TYR A 28 -2.38 -17.14 -7.55
N ASP A 29 -2.57 -18.43 -7.79
CA ASP A 29 -1.51 -19.44 -7.69
C ASP A 29 -0.48 -19.34 -8.82
N SER A 30 -0.92 -18.91 -10.02
CA SER A 30 -0.04 -18.77 -11.19
C SER A 30 0.59 -17.39 -11.35
N TYR A 31 0.28 -16.43 -10.48
CA TYR A 31 0.74 -15.03 -10.57
C TYR A 31 2.23 -14.86 -10.84
N SER A 32 3.09 -15.70 -10.24
CA SER A 32 4.54 -15.61 -10.39
C SER A 32 5.02 -15.70 -11.85
N LYS A 33 4.23 -16.32 -12.74
CA LYS A 33 4.50 -16.38 -14.18
C LYS A 33 4.31 -15.04 -14.91
N TYR A 34 3.47 -14.17 -14.35
CA TYR A 34 3.05 -12.92 -15.00
C TYR A 34 3.71 -11.68 -14.39
N LYS A 35 4.31 -11.82 -13.20
CA LYS A 35 5.01 -10.74 -12.52
C LYS A 35 6.11 -10.14 -13.42
N GLU A 36 6.01 -8.84 -13.73
CA GLU A 36 7.04 -8.09 -14.45
C GLU A 36 8.29 -7.90 -13.55
N PRO A 37 9.43 -8.52 -13.89
CA PRO A 37 10.63 -8.50 -13.05
C PRO A 37 11.34 -7.14 -13.01
N SER A 38 11.17 -6.27 -14.01
CA SER A 38 11.82 -4.96 -14.04
C SER A 38 11.22 -3.92 -13.09
N LEU A 39 10.08 -4.22 -12.46
CA LEU A 39 9.37 -3.34 -11.54
C LEU A 39 9.37 -3.92 -10.11
N ASP A 40 10.54 -4.25 -9.56
CA ASP A 40 10.67 -4.93 -8.27
C ASP A 40 10.69 -3.98 -7.05
N LYS A 41 10.68 -2.66 -7.30
CA LYS A 41 10.65 -1.60 -6.29
C LYS A 41 9.46 -0.68 -6.49
N ARG A 42 9.00 -0.02 -5.42
CA ARG A 42 7.87 0.92 -5.48
C ARG A 42 8.25 2.29 -6.04
N ARG A 43 9.51 2.74 -5.97
CA ARG A 43 9.97 4.00 -6.58
C ARG A 43 10.16 3.84 -8.10
N ILE A 44 9.06 3.60 -8.82
CA ILE A 44 9.04 3.50 -10.27
C ILE A 44 8.92 4.89 -10.89
N LYS A 45 9.77 5.17 -11.87
CA LYS A 45 9.80 6.44 -12.61
C LYS A 45 9.15 6.26 -13.97
N HIS A 46 8.83 7.37 -14.63
CA HIS A 46 8.19 7.32 -15.95
C HIS A 46 9.06 6.61 -16.98
N LYS A 47 10.38 6.75 -16.88
CA LYS A 47 11.37 6.08 -17.75
C LYS A 47 11.31 4.55 -17.65
N ASP A 48 10.99 4.01 -16.47
CA ASP A 48 11.08 2.57 -16.20
C ASP A 48 9.94 1.80 -16.89
N ILE A 49 8.78 2.46 -17.09
CA ILE A 49 7.63 1.87 -17.77
C ILE A 49 7.65 2.07 -19.30
N GLN A 50 8.49 2.96 -19.84
CA GLN A 50 8.51 3.21 -21.30
C GLN A 50 8.90 1.99 -22.14
N PRO A 51 9.91 1.18 -21.78
CA PRO A 51 10.23 -0.03 -22.52
C PRO A 51 9.06 -1.01 -22.59
N LEU A 52 8.30 -1.13 -21.49
CA LEU A 52 7.13 -2.00 -21.41
C LEU A 52 6.00 -1.49 -22.31
N ILE A 53 5.72 -0.19 -22.29
CA ILE A 53 4.73 0.45 -23.19
C ILE A 53 5.13 0.29 -24.66
N PHE A 54 6.42 0.43 -24.98
CA PHE A 54 6.91 0.26 -26.34
C PHE A 54 6.72 -1.17 -26.84
N LYS A 55 7.00 -2.18 -25.99
CA LYS A 55 6.75 -3.59 -26.29
C LYS A 55 5.26 -3.85 -26.60
N LEU A 56 4.34 -3.24 -25.84
CA LEU A 56 2.90 -3.36 -26.08
C LEU A 56 2.49 -2.70 -27.39
N LYS A 57 3.09 -1.56 -27.74
CA LYS A 57 2.81 -0.86 -29.01
C LYS A 57 3.15 -1.68 -30.25
N SER A 58 4.13 -2.59 -30.15
CA SER A 58 4.49 -3.52 -31.22
C SER A 58 3.54 -4.71 -31.35
N ASN A 59 2.64 -4.93 -30.39
CA ASN A 59 1.65 -6.01 -30.43
C ASN A 59 0.33 -5.51 -31.02
N PRO A 60 -0.15 -6.07 -32.16
CA PRO A 60 -1.37 -5.60 -32.82
C PRO A 60 -2.66 -5.81 -32.02
N ALA A 61 -2.63 -6.61 -30.95
CA ALA A 61 -3.76 -6.76 -30.04
C ALA A 61 -4.04 -5.47 -29.21
N TYR A 62 -3.06 -4.56 -29.13
CA TYR A 62 -3.16 -3.34 -28.33
C TYR A 62 -3.23 -2.08 -29.20
N THR A 63 -4.02 -1.12 -28.73
CA THR A 63 -3.98 0.26 -29.21
C THR A 63 -3.29 1.11 -28.15
N VAL A 64 -2.06 1.56 -28.45
CA VAL A 64 -1.26 2.43 -27.56
C VAL A 64 -1.25 3.84 -28.11
N GLN A 65 -1.86 4.77 -27.37
CA GLN A 65 -1.96 6.17 -27.75
C GLN A 65 -1.32 7.08 -26.71
N LYS A 66 -0.64 8.11 -27.18
CA LYS A 66 -0.30 9.25 -26.33
C LYS A 66 -1.52 10.16 -26.26
N VAL A 67 -2.04 10.36 -25.05
CA VAL A 67 -3.28 11.12 -24.82
C VAL A 67 -3.04 12.44 -24.11
N GLY A 68 -1.88 12.65 -23.51
CA GLY A 68 -1.58 13.90 -22.82
C GLY A 68 -0.09 14.09 -22.60
N LYS A 69 0.23 15.17 -21.90
CA LYS A 69 1.53 15.43 -21.32
C LYS A 69 1.39 15.96 -19.91
N SER A 70 2.34 15.63 -19.04
CA SER A 70 2.50 16.30 -17.76
C SER A 70 3.02 17.72 -17.94
N ILE A 71 3.06 18.49 -16.84
CA ILE A 71 3.63 19.85 -16.79
C ILE A 71 5.07 19.89 -17.31
N LYS A 72 5.92 18.92 -16.93
CA LYS A 72 7.31 18.82 -17.43
C LYS A 72 7.42 18.12 -18.79
N GLY A 73 6.30 17.89 -19.48
CA GLY A 73 6.26 17.42 -20.85
C GLY A 73 6.39 15.91 -21.04
N LYS A 74 6.33 15.10 -19.97
CA LYS A 74 6.35 13.64 -20.06
C LYS A 74 5.03 13.13 -20.63
N ASN A 75 5.06 12.05 -21.41
CA ASN A 75 3.87 11.57 -22.09
C ASN A 75 2.91 10.90 -21.09
N ILE A 76 1.61 11.05 -21.32
CA ILE A 76 0.58 10.25 -20.66
C ILE A 76 0.01 9.32 -21.72
N SER A 77 0.03 8.01 -21.45
CA SER A 77 -0.37 6.97 -22.39
C SER A 77 -1.70 6.32 -22.00
N LEU A 78 -2.53 6.05 -23.00
CA LEU A 78 -3.70 5.19 -22.90
C LEU A 78 -3.43 3.91 -23.71
N ILE A 79 -3.62 2.76 -23.08
CA ILE A 79 -3.36 1.44 -23.65
C ILE A 79 -4.68 0.67 -23.63
N SER A 80 -5.17 0.28 -24.80
CA SER A 80 -6.48 -0.37 -24.93
C SER A 80 -6.36 -1.76 -25.54
N ILE A 81 -7.18 -2.71 -25.09
CA ILE A 81 -7.27 -4.08 -25.60
C ILE A 81 -8.71 -4.61 -25.45
N GLY A 82 -9.14 -5.46 -26.38
CA GLY A 82 -10.48 -6.00 -26.43
C GLY A 82 -11.35 -5.32 -27.48
N THR A 83 -12.53 -5.89 -27.70
CA THR A 83 -13.46 -5.45 -28.75
C THR A 83 -14.92 -5.45 -28.28
N GLY A 84 -15.14 -5.67 -26.98
CA GLY A 84 -16.49 -5.76 -26.44
C GLY A 84 -17.06 -4.39 -26.09
N ASP A 85 -18.39 -4.34 -25.99
CA ASP A 85 -19.12 -3.07 -25.84
C ASP A 85 -19.03 -2.47 -24.43
N ILE A 86 -18.62 -3.25 -23.43
CA ILE A 86 -18.47 -2.76 -22.05
C ILE A 86 -17.09 -2.13 -21.89
N ASN A 87 -17.05 -0.82 -21.69
CA ASN A 87 -15.81 -0.07 -21.54
C ASN A 87 -15.39 0.00 -20.07
N VAL A 88 -14.20 -0.53 -19.78
CA VAL A 88 -13.63 -0.52 -18.43
C VAL A 88 -12.36 0.33 -18.43
N PHE A 89 -12.38 1.45 -17.70
CA PHE A 89 -11.28 2.39 -17.63
C PHE A 89 -10.52 2.28 -16.31
N LEU A 90 -9.23 1.99 -16.35
CA LEU A 90 -8.36 1.85 -15.19
C LEU A 90 -7.28 2.93 -15.24
N TRP A 91 -7.15 3.74 -14.20
CA TRP A 91 -6.08 4.72 -14.10
C TRP A 91 -5.36 4.58 -12.77
N SER A 92 -4.04 4.72 -12.80
CA SER A 92 -3.18 4.61 -11.62
C SER A 92 -2.24 5.79 -11.51
N GLN A 93 -1.70 5.95 -10.30
CA GLN A 93 -0.61 6.87 -9.99
C GLN A 93 -0.95 8.32 -10.41
N MET A 94 -2.18 8.74 -10.11
CA MET A 94 -2.56 10.15 -10.13
C MET A 94 -1.88 10.92 -8.98
N HIS A 95 -1.60 10.21 -7.90
CA HIS A 95 -0.57 10.58 -6.93
C HIS A 95 0.72 9.86 -7.31
N GLY A 96 1.83 10.59 -7.39
CA GLY A 96 3.09 10.05 -7.91
C GLY A 96 3.75 9.01 -7.00
N ASP A 97 3.47 9.07 -5.70
CA ASP A 97 3.95 8.17 -4.63
C ASP A 97 3.09 6.91 -4.44
N GLU A 98 2.15 6.62 -5.36
CA GLU A 98 1.21 5.50 -5.27
C GLU A 98 1.37 4.52 -6.45
N PRO A 99 2.47 3.75 -6.49
CA PRO A 99 2.94 2.97 -7.65
C PRO A 99 2.37 1.55 -7.72
N THR A 100 1.72 1.06 -6.67
CA THR A 100 1.47 -0.40 -6.48
C THR A 100 0.62 -0.95 -7.62
N ALA A 101 -0.47 -0.26 -7.95
CA ALA A 101 -1.37 -0.69 -9.00
C ALA A 101 -0.78 -0.49 -10.41
N THR A 102 0.12 0.48 -10.62
CA THR A 102 0.86 0.61 -11.87
C THR A 102 1.67 -0.65 -12.15
N GLN A 103 2.35 -1.20 -11.14
CA GLN A 103 3.07 -2.47 -11.27
C GLN A 103 2.12 -3.63 -11.61
N ALA A 104 0.98 -3.72 -10.93
CA ALA A 104 -0.03 -4.74 -11.18
C ALA A 104 -0.63 -4.67 -12.59
N ILE A 105 -0.81 -3.46 -13.16
CA ILE A 105 -1.24 -3.27 -14.55
C ILE A 105 -0.27 -3.92 -15.53
N PHE A 106 1.04 -3.81 -15.31
CA PHE A 106 2.03 -4.47 -16.16
C PHE A 106 2.02 -5.99 -16.00
N ASP A 107 1.70 -6.51 -14.82
CA ASP A 107 1.46 -7.95 -14.63
C ASP A 107 0.22 -8.42 -15.36
N ILE A 108 -0.85 -7.62 -15.37
CA ILE A 108 -2.06 -7.89 -16.14
C ILE A 108 -1.72 -7.97 -17.64
N PHE A 109 -0.90 -7.05 -18.16
CA PHE A 109 -0.46 -7.15 -19.55
C PHE A 109 0.33 -8.44 -19.84
N ASN A 110 1.22 -8.84 -18.95
CA ASN A 110 1.95 -10.10 -19.08
C ASN A 110 1.01 -11.32 -19.05
N PHE A 111 0.01 -11.32 -18.16
CA PHE A 111 -1.05 -12.33 -18.13
C PHE A 111 -1.83 -12.36 -19.45
N LEU A 112 -2.27 -11.19 -19.94
CA LEU A 112 -3.04 -11.08 -21.18
C LEU A 112 -2.24 -11.59 -22.40
N ASN A 113 -0.92 -11.37 -22.41
CA ASN A 113 -0.01 -11.82 -23.47
C ASN A 113 0.44 -13.28 -23.37
N SER A 114 0.21 -13.95 -22.24
CA SER A 114 0.60 -15.37 -22.07
C SER A 114 -0.28 -16.33 -22.88
N ASP A 115 0.16 -17.57 -23.04
CA ASP A 115 -0.66 -18.64 -23.66
C ASP A 115 -1.68 -19.26 -22.69
N ASP A 116 -1.59 -18.95 -21.40
CA ASP A 116 -2.49 -19.45 -20.36
C ASP A 116 -3.90 -18.83 -20.50
N PHE A 117 -4.95 -19.54 -20.06
CA PHE A 117 -6.35 -19.06 -20.04
C PHE A 117 -6.87 -18.49 -21.37
N LYS A 118 -6.44 -19.07 -22.50
CA LYS A 118 -6.73 -18.53 -23.82
C LYS A 118 -8.23 -18.38 -24.11
N ALA A 119 -9.05 -19.35 -23.69
CA ALA A 119 -10.48 -19.33 -23.92
C ALA A 119 -11.17 -18.24 -23.08
N GLU A 120 -10.82 -18.19 -21.80
CA GLU A 120 -11.35 -17.25 -20.81
C GLU A 120 -10.97 -15.81 -21.16
N LYS A 121 -9.71 -15.57 -21.53
CA LYS A 121 -9.26 -14.24 -22.00
C LYS A 121 -9.95 -13.81 -23.28
N LYS A 122 -10.14 -14.74 -24.24
CA LYS A 122 -10.86 -14.45 -25.48
C LYS A 122 -12.31 -14.06 -25.20
N GLU A 123 -12.99 -14.81 -24.34
CA GLU A 123 -14.36 -14.50 -23.92
C GLU A 123 -14.42 -13.14 -23.21
N LEU A 124 -13.56 -12.91 -22.22
CA LEU A 124 -13.48 -11.65 -21.48
C LEU A 124 -13.27 -10.44 -22.41
N LEU A 125 -12.29 -10.52 -23.32
CA LEU A 125 -11.97 -9.44 -24.26
C LEU A 125 -12.99 -9.29 -25.41
N SER A 126 -13.86 -10.27 -25.62
CA SER A 126 -15.00 -10.14 -26.55
C SER A 126 -16.18 -9.39 -25.95
N LYS A 127 -16.26 -9.32 -24.61
CA LYS A 127 -17.33 -8.62 -23.88
C LYS A 127 -16.87 -7.26 -23.35
N LEU A 128 -15.57 -7.14 -23.04
CA LEU A 128 -14.97 -5.92 -22.53
C LEU A 128 -14.02 -5.27 -23.54
N THR A 129 -13.96 -3.95 -23.51
CA THR A 129 -12.80 -3.18 -23.96
C THR A 129 -12.14 -2.56 -22.73
N LEU A 130 -10.90 -2.97 -22.46
CA LEU A 130 -10.13 -2.51 -21.31
C LEU A 130 -9.23 -1.36 -21.72
N HIS A 131 -9.27 -0.26 -20.96
CA HIS A 131 -8.46 0.93 -21.17
C HIS A 131 -7.61 1.21 -19.94
N PHE A 132 -6.30 1.21 -20.10
CA PHE A 132 -5.35 1.45 -19.02
C PHE A 132 -4.62 2.77 -19.21
N MET A 133 -4.56 3.57 -18.15
CA MET A 133 -3.71 4.74 -18.01
C MET A 133 -2.72 4.48 -16.86
N PRO A 134 -1.58 3.81 -17.12
CA PRO A 134 -0.74 3.28 -16.05
C PRO A 134 -0.02 4.33 -15.20
N MET A 135 0.10 5.57 -15.66
CA MET A 135 0.76 6.62 -14.89
C MET A 135 0.21 7.98 -15.31
N LEU A 136 -0.71 8.52 -14.52
CA LEU A 136 -1.33 9.81 -14.81
C LEU A 136 -0.42 10.98 -14.39
N ASN A 137 0.30 10.87 -13.27
CA ASN A 137 1.18 11.90 -12.74
C ASN A 137 2.67 11.49 -12.82
N PRO A 138 3.25 11.46 -14.03
CA PRO A 138 4.65 11.07 -14.19
C PRO A 138 5.63 12.10 -13.62
N ASP A 139 5.20 13.32 -13.30
CA ASP A 139 6.06 14.32 -12.66
C ASP A 139 6.19 14.13 -11.15
N GLY A 140 5.09 13.77 -10.47
CA GLY A 140 5.12 13.35 -9.08
C GLY A 140 5.88 12.03 -8.90
N ALA A 141 5.72 11.09 -9.85
CA ALA A 141 6.41 9.80 -9.82
C ALA A 141 7.94 9.92 -9.79
N GLU A 142 8.53 10.88 -10.54
CA GLU A 142 9.98 11.09 -10.54
C GLU A 142 10.57 11.44 -9.18
N VAL A 143 9.76 12.03 -8.30
CA VAL A 143 10.19 12.54 -6.99
C VAL A 143 9.40 11.92 -5.84
N PHE A 144 8.75 10.78 -6.10
CA PHE A 144 7.92 10.04 -5.16
C PHE A 144 6.99 10.96 -4.34
N SER A 145 6.19 11.77 -5.05
CA SER A 145 5.32 12.78 -4.44
C SER A 145 3.87 12.63 -4.88
N ARG A 146 2.97 12.77 -3.92
CA ARG A 146 1.52 12.83 -4.13
C ARG A 146 1.11 13.87 -5.17
N ARG A 147 1.77 15.02 -5.20
CA ARG A 147 1.35 16.18 -6.02
C ARG A 147 2.10 16.22 -7.35
N ASN A 148 1.52 16.87 -8.35
CA ASN A 148 2.21 17.11 -9.62
C ASN A 148 3.28 18.21 -9.49
N ALA A 149 3.92 18.58 -10.60
CA ALA A 149 5.00 19.59 -10.59
C ALA A 149 4.56 21.00 -10.14
N LEU A 150 3.26 21.33 -10.16
CA LEU A 150 2.72 22.59 -9.64
C LEU A 150 2.37 22.53 -8.14
N GLY A 151 2.53 21.37 -7.50
CA GLY A 151 2.06 21.16 -6.13
C GLY A 151 0.54 20.95 -6.03
N ILE A 152 -0.14 20.68 -7.14
CA ILE A 152 -1.57 20.36 -7.15
C ILE A 152 -1.76 18.87 -6.83
N ASP A 153 -2.67 18.59 -5.91
CA ASP A 153 -3.23 17.24 -5.76
C ASP A 153 -4.26 17.08 -6.90
N ILE A 154 -3.93 16.26 -7.89
CA ILE A 154 -4.79 16.06 -9.07
C ILE A 154 -6.17 15.53 -8.61
N ASN A 155 -6.22 14.71 -7.55
CA ASN A 155 -7.47 14.21 -6.98
C ASN A 155 -8.20 15.25 -6.11
N ARG A 156 -7.85 16.53 -6.22
CA ARG A 156 -8.58 17.67 -5.66
C ARG A 156 -8.83 18.78 -6.69
N ASP A 157 -8.73 18.43 -7.98
CA ASP A 157 -8.78 19.37 -9.11
C ASP A 157 -9.88 19.00 -10.13
N ALA A 158 -10.82 18.12 -9.80
CA ALA A 158 -11.83 17.64 -10.76
C ALA A 158 -12.85 18.72 -11.20
N LEU A 159 -13.01 19.80 -10.42
CA LEU A 159 -13.93 20.90 -10.74
C LEU A 159 -13.28 21.99 -11.60
N MET A 160 -12.04 22.36 -11.28
CA MET A 160 -11.35 23.48 -11.92
C MET A 160 -10.44 23.03 -13.06
N LEU A 161 -9.98 21.77 -13.03
CA LEU A 161 -9.16 21.14 -14.06
C LEU A 161 -7.94 21.98 -14.44
N GLN A 162 -7.18 22.46 -13.45
CA GLN A 162 -6.00 23.30 -13.68
C GLN A 162 -4.77 22.48 -14.09
N SER A 163 -4.68 21.24 -13.64
CA SER A 163 -3.61 20.31 -14.02
C SER A 163 -3.83 19.75 -15.44
N PRO A 164 -2.82 19.76 -16.33
CA PRO A 164 -2.93 19.12 -17.64
C PRO A 164 -3.16 17.61 -17.51
N GLU A 165 -2.69 17.00 -16.42
CA GLU A 165 -3.01 15.63 -16.04
C GLU A 165 -4.51 15.47 -15.78
N GLY A 166 -5.12 16.30 -14.92
CA GLY A 166 -6.56 16.26 -14.63
C GLY A 166 -7.42 16.53 -15.87
N GLN A 167 -7.04 17.48 -16.71
CA GLN A 167 -7.70 17.72 -18.00
C GLN A 167 -7.65 16.50 -18.93
N THR A 168 -6.50 15.82 -18.98
CA THR A 168 -6.33 14.60 -19.76
C THR A 168 -7.25 13.49 -19.24
N LEU A 169 -7.30 13.28 -17.92
CA LEU A 169 -8.17 12.27 -17.30
C LEU A 169 -9.64 12.54 -17.61
N LYS A 170 -10.11 13.78 -17.43
CA LYS A 170 -11.49 14.17 -17.72
C LYS A 170 -11.86 13.91 -19.18
N ARG A 171 -11.04 14.39 -20.12
CA ARG A 171 -11.29 14.25 -21.56
C ARG A 171 -11.32 12.78 -21.98
N ILE A 172 -10.41 11.96 -21.46
CA ILE A 172 -10.40 10.52 -21.77
C ILE A 172 -11.64 9.84 -21.21
N ARG A 173 -11.98 10.07 -19.94
CA ARG A 173 -13.20 9.53 -19.35
C ARG A 173 -14.44 9.87 -20.17
N ASP A 174 -14.58 11.14 -20.58
CA ASP A 174 -15.73 11.58 -21.40
C ASP A 174 -15.74 10.94 -22.78
N SER A 175 -14.56 10.76 -23.40
CA SER A 175 -14.47 10.16 -24.73
C SER A 175 -14.76 8.67 -24.76
N LEU A 176 -14.46 7.97 -23.66
CA LEU A 176 -14.69 6.53 -23.54
C LEU A 176 -16.14 6.21 -23.13
N ASP A 177 -16.81 7.17 -22.48
CA ASP A 177 -18.12 6.96 -21.82
C ASP A 177 -18.15 5.65 -21.01
N ALA A 178 -17.09 5.44 -20.22
CA ALA A 178 -16.81 4.14 -19.62
C ALA A 178 -17.93 3.69 -18.65
N ASP A 179 -18.36 2.44 -18.78
CA ASP A 179 -19.34 1.79 -17.90
C ASP A 179 -18.80 1.60 -16.49
N PHE A 180 -17.52 1.21 -16.39
CA PHE A 180 -16.80 0.97 -15.14
C PHE A 180 -15.47 1.71 -15.11
N GLY A 181 -15.11 2.19 -13.93
CA GLY A 181 -13.87 2.91 -13.68
C GLY A 181 -13.12 2.33 -12.48
N PHE A 182 -11.81 2.14 -12.58
CA PHE A 182 -10.96 1.76 -11.46
C PHE A 182 -10.03 2.91 -11.13
N ASN A 183 -10.27 3.52 -9.97
CA ASN A 183 -9.41 4.52 -9.36
C ASN A 183 -8.38 3.81 -8.49
N LEU A 184 -7.13 3.73 -8.95
CA LEU A 184 -6.12 2.88 -8.34
C LEU A 184 -5.10 3.71 -7.55
N HIS A 185 -5.08 3.51 -6.24
CA HIS A 185 -4.36 4.31 -5.26
C HIS A 185 -3.58 3.44 -4.25
N ASP A 186 -2.74 4.13 -3.46
CA ASP A 186 -2.14 3.59 -2.26
C ASP A 186 -2.60 4.41 -1.03
N GLN A 187 -2.73 3.74 0.10
CA GLN A 187 -3.02 4.38 1.38
C GLN A 187 -1.89 4.18 2.38
N SER A 188 -1.98 4.88 3.51
CA SER A 188 -1.06 4.70 4.63
C SER A 188 -1.05 3.25 5.12
N THR A 189 0.13 2.72 5.41
CA THR A 189 0.32 1.39 6.02
C THR A 189 -0.22 1.30 7.45
N TYR A 190 -0.65 2.42 8.04
CA TYR A 190 -1.16 2.51 9.42
C TYR A 190 -2.68 2.32 9.54
N TYR A 191 -3.36 2.04 8.42
CA TYR A 191 -4.74 1.60 8.46
C TYR A 191 -4.86 0.12 8.80
N ASN A 192 -5.86 -0.23 9.61
CA ASN A 192 -6.28 -1.59 9.94
C ASN A 192 -7.76 -1.76 9.62
N ALA A 193 -8.19 -3.00 9.37
CA ALA A 193 -9.61 -3.30 9.33
C ALA A 193 -10.21 -3.07 10.72
N GLU A 194 -11.33 -2.35 10.80
CA GLU A 194 -11.91 -1.84 12.05
C GLU A 194 -11.99 -2.94 13.12
N ARG A 195 -11.57 -2.61 14.35
CA ARG A 195 -11.58 -3.50 15.54
C ARG A 195 -10.71 -4.76 15.41
N THR A 196 -9.78 -4.79 14.45
CA THR A 196 -8.81 -5.87 14.32
C THR A 196 -7.37 -5.33 14.26
N SER A 197 -6.40 -6.15 14.65
CA SER A 197 -4.97 -5.85 14.47
C SER A 197 -4.47 -6.07 13.05
N LYS A 198 -5.36 -6.42 12.12
CA LYS A 198 -4.99 -6.78 10.76
C LYS A 198 -4.91 -5.52 9.91
N PRO A 199 -3.80 -5.27 9.18
CA PRO A 199 -3.69 -4.11 8.33
C PRO A 199 -4.79 -4.13 7.26
N ALA A 200 -5.28 -2.96 6.88
CA ALA A 200 -6.16 -2.80 5.73
C ALA A 200 -5.29 -2.86 4.46
N THR A 201 -4.85 -4.06 4.11
CA THR A 201 -3.95 -4.31 2.96
C THR A 201 -4.56 -3.86 1.65
N ILE A 202 -5.85 -4.16 1.46
CA ILE A 202 -6.65 -3.64 0.35
C ILE A 202 -7.84 -2.90 0.97
N SER A 203 -8.17 -1.73 0.45
CA SER A 203 -9.45 -1.11 0.77
C SER A 203 -10.21 -0.75 -0.48
N TYR A 204 -11.53 -0.84 -0.39
CA TYR A 204 -12.43 -0.54 -1.49
C TYR A 204 -13.33 0.63 -1.14
N LEU A 205 -13.76 1.34 -2.18
CA LEU A 205 -14.83 2.33 -2.06
C LEU A 205 -15.60 2.41 -3.37
N ALA A 206 -16.92 2.39 -3.29
CA ALA A 206 -17.80 2.93 -4.33
C ALA A 206 -18.07 4.41 -3.97
N PRO A 207 -17.41 5.37 -4.64
CA PRO A 207 -17.45 6.78 -4.23
C PRO A 207 -18.87 7.31 -4.12
N ALA A 208 -19.11 8.24 -3.20
CA ALA A 208 -20.35 8.98 -3.18
C ALA A 208 -20.41 9.95 -4.38
N TYR A 209 -21.61 10.25 -4.87
CA TYR A 209 -21.82 11.26 -5.92
C TYR A 209 -22.53 12.52 -5.42
N ASN A 210 -22.95 12.53 -4.16
CA ASN A 210 -23.57 13.64 -3.45
C ASN A 210 -23.33 13.53 -1.92
N TYR A 211 -23.67 14.59 -1.18
CA TYR A 211 -23.47 14.67 0.27
C TYR A 211 -24.36 13.69 1.05
N GLU A 212 -25.53 13.36 0.51
CA GLU A 212 -26.49 12.42 1.09
C GLU A 212 -26.03 10.97 0.98
N LYS A 213 -24.99 10.70 0.17
CA LYS A 213 -24.46 9.36 -0.10
C LYS A 213 -25.55 8.45 -0.64
N ASP A 214 -26.36 8.96 -1.57
CA ASP A 214 -27.39 8.18 -2.23
C ASP A 214 -26.80 7.01 -3.03
N ILE A 215 -27.62 5.99 -3.27
CA ILE A 215 -27.26 4.81 -4.07
C ILE A 215 -28.18 4.78 -5.29
N ASN A 216 -27.62 5.11 -6.46
CA ASN A 216 -28.24 4.88 -7.76
C ASN A 216 -27.67 3.59 -8.39
N ASP A 217 -28.15 3.22 -9.58
CA ASP A 217 -27.68 2.02 -10.28
C ASP A 217 -26.17 2.03 -10.54
N VAL A 218 -25.60 3.19 -10.87
CA VAL A 218 -24.16 3.36 -11.15
C VAL A 218 -23.33 3.05 -9.91
N ARG A 219 -23.70 3.60 -8.73
CA ARG A 219 -22.97 3.36 -7.48
C ARG A 219 -23.24 1.95 -6.95
N GLY A 220 -24.48 1.49 -7.06
CA GLY A 220 -24.88 0.13 -6.69
C GLY A 220 -24.12 -0.94 -7.47
N ASN A 221 -23.85 -0.72 -8.77
CA ASN A 221 -23.04 -1.64 -9.57
C ASN A 221 -21.59 -1.71 -9.06
N ALA A 222 -20.97 -0.57 -8.75
CA ALA A 222 -19.64 -0.53 -8.15
C ALA A 222 -19.61 -1.27 -6.80
N MET A 223 -20.59 -1.05 -5.92
CA MET A 223 -20.72 -1.74 -4.64
C MET A 223 -20.80 -3.27 -4.81
N LYS A 224 -21.61 -3.75 -5.76
CA LYS A 224 -21.75 -5.19 -6.04
C LYS A 224 -20.46 -5.81 -6.54
N VAL A 225 -19.73 -5.13 -7.44
CA VAL A 225 -18.41 -5.57 -7.90
C VAL A 225 -17.42 -5.61 -6.73
N ILE A 226 -17.44 -4.62 -5.84
CA ILE A 226 -16.61 -4.60 -4.63
C ILE A 226 -16.90 -5.79 -3.72
N VAL A 227 -18.18 -6.14 -3.50
CA VAL A 227 -18.54 -7.33 -2.72
C VAL A 227 -17.94 -8.59 -3.35
N PHE A 228 -18.00 -8.73 -4.67
CA PHE A 228 -17.37 -9.85 -5.37
C PHE A 228 -15.86 -9.88 -5.14
N MET A 229 -15.16 -8.76 -5.35
CA MET A 229 -13.72 -8.66 -5.12
C MET A 229 -13.34 -8.99 -3.67
N ASN A 230 -14.06 -8.44 -2.69
CA ASN A 230 -13.84 -8.74 -1.28
C ASN A 230 -13.95 -10.24 -0.99
N ARG A 231 -14.99 -10.94 -1.50
CA ARG A 231 -15.12 -12.40 -1.31
C ARG A 231 -13.92 -13.18 -1.87
N ILE A 232 -13.29 -12.69 -2.94
CA ILE A 232 -12.07 -13.29 -3.49
C ILE A 232 -10.85 -12.97 -2.63
N ILE A 233 -10.60 -11.69 -2.32
CA ILE A 233 -9.41 -11.28 -1.57
C ILE A 233 -9.40 -11.83 -0.15
N GLN A 234 -10.56 -12.02 0.49
CA GLN A 234 -10.65 -12.65 1.81
C GLN A 234 -10.08 -14.08 1.86
N LYS A 235 -9.96 -14.78 0.71
CA LYS A 235 -9.31 -16.10 0.66
C LYS A 235 -7.79 -16.01 0.84
N TYR A 236 -7.18 -14.90 0.45
CA TYR A 236 -5.72 -14.72 0.40
C TYR A 236 -5.20 -13.73 1.46
N ALA A 237 -6.04 -12.76 1.84
CA ALA A 237 -5.77 -11.75 2.83
C ALA A 237 -6.94 -11.65 3.84
N PRO A 238 -7.23 -12.75 4.58
CA PRO A 238 -8.41 -12.84 5.43
C PRO A 238 -8.40 -11.77 6.54
N GLY A 239 -9.45 -10.96 6.60
CA GLY A 239 -9.61 -9.86 7.53
C GLY A 239 -8.71 -8.64 7.26
N GLN A 240 -8.06 -8.57 6.09
CA GLN A 240 -7.20 -7.44 5.68
C GLN A 240 -7.84 -6.59 4.56
N VAL A 241 -9.16 -6.69 4.39
CA VAL A 241 -9.95 -5.87 3.47
C VAL A 241 -10.81 -4.92 4.31
N GLY A 242 -10.81 -3.64 3.95
CA GLY A 242 -11.68 -2.64 4.56
C GLY A 242 -12.38 -1.73 3.55
N LEU A 243 -13.37 -0.97 4.01
CA LEU A 243 -13.97 0.13 3.26
C LEU A 243 -13.25 1.43 3.58
N TYR A 244 -12.88 2.16 2.52
CA TYR A 244 -12.38 3.52 2.65
C TYR A 244 -13.55 4.46 2.95
N ASN A 245 -13.29 5.55 3.69
CA ASN A 245 -14.31 6.53 4.04
C ASN A 245 -14.97 7.09 2.76
N ASP A 246 -16.31 7.16 2.76
CA ASP A 246 -17.13 7.55 1.61
C ASP A 246 -17.70 8.99 1.72
N ASP A 247 -17.11 9.84 2.55
CA ASP A 247 -17.45 11.26 2.62
C ASP A 247 -17.25 11.91 1.25
N PHE A 248 -18.30 12.56 0.76
CA PHE A 248 -18.30 13.19 -0.55
C PHE A 248 -17.31 14.36 -0.60
N GLU A 249 -16.28 14.25 -1.43
CA GLU A 249 -15.32 15.30 -1.74
C GLU A 249 -15.60 15.79 -3.18
N PRO A 250 -16.32 16.91 -3.35
CA PRO A 250 -16.78 17.37 -4.66
C PRO A 250 -15.64 17.73 -5.63
N ARG A 251 -14.39 17.81 -5.14
CA ARG A 251 -13.21 18.08 -5.98
C ARG A 251 -12.45 16.81 -6.39
N ALA A 252 -12.81 15.64 -5.85
CA ALA A 252 -12.15 14.38 -6.16
C ALA A 252 -12.60 13.82 -7.51
N PHE A 253 -11.68 13.18 -8.23
CA PHE A 253 -12.00 12.56 -9.52
C PHE A 253 -12.85 11.31 -9.35
N GLY A 254 -12.62 10.51 -8.30
CA GLY A 254 -13.44 9.32 -8.03
C GLY A 254 -14.94 9.65 -7.93
N ASP A 255 -15.28 10.58 -7.03
CA ASP A 255 -16.63 11.08 -6.78
C ASP A 255 -17.27 11.70 -8.03
N ASN A 256 -16.49 12.50 -8.78
CA ASN A 256 -17.00 13.12 -10.00
C ASN A 256 -17.18 12.12 -11.14
N ILE A 257 -16.28 11.15 -11.32
CA ILE A 257 -16.44 10.08 -12.33
C ILE A 257 -17.67 9.22 -12.02
N GLN A 258 -17.90 8.93 -10.74
CA GLN A 258 -19.13 8.31 -10.27
C GLN A 258 -20.36 9.16 -10.63
N LYS A 259 -20.32 10.47 -10.31
CA LYS A 259 -21.38 11.43 -10.60
C LYS A 259 -21.65 11.60 -12.10
N TRP A 260 -20.61 11.50 -12.93
CA TRP A 260 -20.73 11.63 -14.38
C TRP A 260 -21.27 10.37 -15.07
N GLY A 261 -21.53 9.30 -14.32
CA GLY A 261 -22.25 8.11 -14.80
C GLY A 261 -21.41 6.85 -14.96
N THR A 262 -20.13 6.87 -14.57
CA THR A 262 -19.27 5.67 -14.61
C THR A 262 -19.31 4.96 -13.25
N SER A 263 -19.46 3.64 -13.24
CA SER A 263 -19.42 2.84 -12.00
C SER A 263 -17.98 2.80 -11.46
N ALA A 264 -17.62 3.80 -10.64
CA ALA A 264 -16.27 4.01 -10.17
C ALA A 264 -15.99 3.14 -8.92
N ILE A 265 -14.84 2.48 -8.93
CA ILE A 265 -14.36 1.59 -7.90
C ILE A 265 -12.97 2.07 -7.50
N LEU A 266 -12.82 2.50 -6.25
CA LEU A 266 -11.53 2.79 -5.66
C LEU A 266 -10.89 1.48 -5.15
N ILE A 267 -9.60 1.31 -5.42
CA ILE A 267 -8.76 0.31 -4.75
C ILE A 267 -7.60 1.06 -4.10
N GLU A 268 -7.48 0.95 -2.78
CA GLU A 268 -6.42 1.53 -1.96
C GLU A 268 -5.45 0.44 -1.49
N SER A 269 -4.18 0.58 -1.83
CA SER A 269 -3.10 -0.34 -1.46
C SER A 269 -2.43 0.09 -0.17
N GLY A 270 -2.77 -0.56 0.94
CA GLY A 270 -2.29 -0.20 2.29
C GLY A 270 -0.96 -0.86 2.66
N GLY A 271 -0.94 -1.51 3.82
CA GLY A 271 0.23 -2.22 4.33
C GLY A 271 0.03 -3.73 4.41
N PHE A 272 1.14 -4.47 4.34
CA PHE A 272 1.22 -5.90 4.56
C PHE A 272 2.53 -6.18 5.28
N LYS A 273 2.50 -7.06 6.30
CA LYS A 273 3.67 -7.29 7.16
C LYS A 273 4.85 -7.77 6.32
N ASN A 274 6.01 -7.12 6.50
CA ASN A 274 7.27 -7.42 5.79
C ASN A 274 7.24 -7.20 4.27
N ASP A 275 6.30 -6.43 3.73
CA ASP A 275 6.16 -6.16 2.29
C ASP A 275 6.44 -4.69 1.94
N VAL A 276 7.66 -4.23 2.23
CA VAL A 276 8.06 -2.82 2.05
C VAL A 276 7.88 -2.35 0.60
N GLU A 277 8.27 -3.18 -0.37
CA GLU A 277 8.13 -2.88 -1.80
C GLU A 277 6.74 -3.23 -2.36
N LYS A 278 5.77 -3.56 -1.50
CA LYS A 278 4.36 -3.84 -1.83
C LYS A 278 4.16 -4.94 -2.88
N GLN A 279 5.00 -5.96 -2.88
CA GLN A 279 4.99 -7.04 -3.88
C GLN A 279 3.85 -8.05 -3.66
N GLU A 280 3.44 -8.31 -2.42
CA GLU A 280 2.22 -9.08 -2.13
C GLU A 280 0.98 -8.23 -2.41
N ILE A 281 0.99 -6.94 -2.06
CA ILE A 281 -0.14 -6.04 -2.33
C ILE A 281 -0.34 -5.85 -3.85
N ARG A 282 0.74 -5.80 -4.63
CA ARG A 282 0.73 -5.83 -6.10
C ARG A 282 0.02 -7.09 -6.63
N LYS A 283 0.33 -8.26 -6.06
CA LYS A 283 -0.35 -9.53 -6.39
C LYS A 283 -1.85 -9.47 -6.08
N LEU A 284 -2.23 -8.91 -4.93
CA LEU A 284 -3.64 -8.75 -4.55
C LEU A 284 -4.37 -7.78 -5.48
N ASN A 285 -3.72 -6.68 -5.92
CA ASN A 285 -4.26 -5.79 -6.96
C ASN A 285 -4.49 -6.54 -8.29
N PHE A 286 -3.50 -7.31 -8.75
CA PHE A 286 -3.62 -8.14 -9.95
C PHE A 286 -4.84 -9.07 -9.89
N VAL A 287 -5.01 -9.81 -8.80
CA VAL A 287 -6.14 -10.73 -8.62
C VAL A 287 -7.46 -9.98 -8.47
N SER A 288 -7.48 -8.89 -7.72
CA SER A 288 -8.69 -8.07 -7.49
C SER A 288 -9.22 -7.51 -8.82
N ILE A 289 -8.36 -6.87 -9.61
CA ILE A 289 -8.74 -6.24 -10.88
C ILE A 289 -9.23 -7.29 -11.87
N LEU A 290 -8.50 -8.40 -12.06
CA LEU A 290 -8.92 -9.45 -13.00
C LEU A 290 -10.23 -10.13 -12.58
N SER A 291 -10.44 -10.33 -11.27
CA SER A 291 -11.69 -10.86 -10.72
C SER A 291 -12.86 -9.90 -11.00
N ALA A 292 -12.62 -8.60 -10.87
CA ALA A 292 -13.61 -7.57 -11.20
C ALA A 292 -13.97 -7.59 -12.69
N CYS A 293 -12.97 -7.60 -13.58
CA CYS A 293 -13.20 -7.72 -15.03
C CYS A 293 -14.00 -8.99 -15.36
N TYR A 294 -13.70 -10.12 -14.72
CA TYR A 294 -14.43 -11.36 -14.93
C TYR A 294 -15.91 -11.25 -14.55
N THR A 295 -16.22 -10.76 -13.35
CA THR A 295 -17.62 -10.63 -12.92
C THR A 295 -18.39 -9.59 -13.75
N ILE A 296 -17.72 -8.51 -14.17
CA ILE A 296 -18.31 -7.50 -15.08
C ILE A 296 -18.64 -8.12 -16.43
N ALA A 297 -17.70 -8.86 -17.03
CA ALA A 297 -17.88 -9.50 -18.33
C ALA A 297 -19.05 -10.50 -18.32
N ASN A 298 -19.21 -11.26 -17.24
CA ASN A 298 -20.29 -12.25 -17.12
C ASN A 298 -21.62 -11.66 -16.62
N GLY A 299 -21.59 -10.46 -16.04
CA GLY A 299 -22.76 -9.84 -15.41
C GLY A 299 -23.14 -10.49 -14.08
N ASP A 300 -22.30 -11.36 -13.52
CA ASP A 300 -22.59 -12.11 -12.28
C ASP A 300 -22.79 -11.19 -11.07
N TYR A 301 -22.11 -10.03 -11.06
CA TYR A 301 -22.25 -9.04 -10.00
C TYR A 301 -23.69 -8.55 -9.82
N LYS A 302 -24.53 -8.61 -10.88
CA LYS A 302 -25.92 -8.12 -10.83
C LYS A 302 -26.77 -8.88 -9.80
N ASN A 303 -26.42 -10.15 -9.54
CA ASN A 303 -27.09 -11.03 -8.60
C ASN A 303 -26.59 -10.87 -7.14
N ILE A 304 -25.61 -10.00 -6.90
CA ILE A 304 -25.06 -9.77 -5.57
C ILE A 304 -25.95 -8.77 -4.81
N PRO A 305 -26.39 -9.09 -3.58
CA PRO A 305 -27.12 -8.15 -2.74
C PRO A 305 -26.25 -6.94 -2.38
N ILE A 306 -26.82 -5.73 -2.47
CA ILE A 306 -26.07 -4.50 -2.12
C ILE A 306 -25.78 -4.47 -0.62
N GLU A 307 -26.65 -5.02 0.24
CA GLU A 307 -26.42 -5.06 1.69
C GLU A 307 -25.16 -5.82 2.11
N ASP A 308 -24.57 -6.64 1.24
CA ASP A 308 -23.30 -7.31 1.51
C ASP A 308 -22.11 -6.34 1.50
N TYR A 309 -22.25 -5.17 0.90
CA TYR A 309 -21.23 -4.11 0.91
C TYR A 309 -21.00 -3.59 2.33
N GLU A 310 -22.09 -3.32 3.07
CA GLU A 310 -22.04 -2.82 4.46
C GLU A 310 -21.50 -3.84 5.46
N LYS A 311 -21.32 -5.10 5.05
CA LYS A 311 -20.69 -6.16 5.86
C LYS A 311 -19.17 -6.11 5.81
N ILE A 312 -18.59 -5.36 4.86
CA ILE A 312 -17.15 -5.15 4.79
C ILE A 312 -16.78 -4.15 5.91
N PRO A 313 -15.81 -4.47 6.78
CA PRO A 313 -15.45 -3.57 7.89
C PRO A 313 -14.90 -2.26 7.35
N GLN A 314 -15.09 -1.16 8.07
CA GLN A 314 -14.47 0.12 7.72
C GLN A 314 -12.95 0.08 7.96
N ASN A 315 -12.24 1.05 7.41
CA ASN A 315 -10.86 1.32 7.82
C ASN A 315 -10.84 2.06 9.17
N ASP A 316 -9.86 1.71 10.00
CA ASP A 316 -9.50 2.45 11.21
C ASP A 316 -8.00 2.74 11.19
N ARG A 317 -7.54 3.78 11.88
CA ARG A 317 -6.14 4.22 11.83
C ARG A 317 -5.46 4.03 13.19
N LYS A 318 -5.32 2.78 13.59
CA LYS A 318 -4.83 2.38 14.93
C LYS A 318 -3.63 1.44 14.90
N LEU A 319 -2.93 1.34 13.77
CA LEU A 319 -1.79 0.46 13.61
C LEU A 319 -0.46 1.24 13.68
N PHE A 320 0.48 0.72 14.47
CA PHE A 320 1.85 1.21 14.58
C PHE A 320 2.83 0.22 13.95
N ASP A 321 4.04 0.67 13.58
CA ASP A 321 5.11 -0.26 13.19
C ASP A 321 5.53 -1.13 14.40
N LEU A 322 5.71 -0.49 15.56
CA LEU A 322 6.01 -1.15 16.82
C LEU A 322 5.16 -0.60 17.95
N LYS A 323 4.50 -1.50 18.68
CA LYS A 323 3.80 -1.21 19.94
C LYS A 323 4.55 -1.86 21.10
N ILE A 324 4.86 -1.09 22.13
CA ILE A 324 5.47 -1.61 23.37
C ILE A 324 4.50 -1.32 24.50
N GLU A 325 4.08 -2.36 25.20
CA GLU A 325 3.03 -2.29 26.22
C GLU A 325 3.62 -2.44 27.63
N ARG A 326 3.04 -1.72 28.60
CA ARG A 326 3.19 -1.96 30.04
C ARG A 326 4.63 -1.93 30.58
N PHE A 327 5.51 -1.14 29.98
CA PHE A 327 6.84 -0.91 30.56
C PHE A 327 6.78 0.08 31.72
N THR A 328 7.71 -0.05 32.65
CA THR A 328 7.90 0.91 33.75
C THR A 328 8.80 2.06 33.30
N HIS A 329 8.31 3.29 33.44
CA HIS A 329 9.05 4.53 33.23
C HIS A 329 9.19 5.30 34.55
N ASN A 330 10.43 5.62 34.95
CA ASN A 330 10.66 6.48 36.10
C ASN A 330 10.69 7.94 35.66
N LEU A 331 9.83 8.77 36.26
CA LEU A 331 9.82 10.20 36.06
C LEU A 331 9.77 10.90 37.42
N LEU A 332 10.78 11.72 37.71
CA LEU A 332 10.92 12.45 38.97
C LEU A 332 10.84 11.55 40.21
N GLY A 333 11.48 10.38 40.15
CA GLY A 333 11.54 9.42 41.26
C GLY A 333 10.25 8.61 41.46
N LYS A 334 9.25 8.72 40.58
CA LYS A 334 8.04 7.91 40.60
C LYS A 334 7.96 7.01 39.38
N ASP A 335 7.50 5.79 39.59
CA ASP A 335 7.31 4.80 38.53
C ASP A 335 5.89 4.90 37.95
N TYR A 336 5.82 4.87 36.62
CA TYR A 336 4.58 4.88 35.84
C TYR A 336 4.60 3.70 34.88
N ILE A 337 3.43 3.09 34.63
CA ILE A 337 3.26 2.06 33.61
C ILE A 337 2.70 2.74 32.36
N LEU A 338 3.35 2.55 31.22
CA LEU A 338 2.99 3.19 29.96
C LEU A 338 3.02 2.19 28.80
N ASP A 339 2.22 2.47 27.79
CA ASP A 339 2.41 1.94 26.44
C ASP A 339 2.95 3.06 25.52
N ILE A 340 3.66 2.67 24.45
CA ILE A 340 4.06 3.57 23.37
C ILE A 340 3.81 2.94 22.00
N GLY A 341 3.39 3.78 21.05
CA GLY A 341 3.28 3.45 19.64
C GLY A 341 4.37 4.16 18.84
N ILE A 342 5.06 3.42 17.98
CA ILE A 342 6.19 3.91 17.18
C ILE A 342 5.89 3.70 15.69
N ASN A 343 6.10 4.75 14.90
CA ASN A 343 6.08 4.70 13.44
C ASN A 343 7.47 4.97 12.85
N HIS A 344 7.82 4.28 11.78
CA HIS A 344 9.04 4.42 11.00
C HIS A 344 8.79 5.30 9.78
N LEU A 345 8.94 6.61 9.94
CA LEU A 345 8.74 7.55 8.84
C LEU A 345 9.84 7.41 7.80
N GLU A 346 9.48 7.45 6.52
CA GLU A 346 10.43 7.38 5.42
C GLU A 346 10.98 8.77 5.10
N VAL A 347 12.28 8.83 4.85
CA VAL A 347 12.96 10.02 4.36
C VAL A 347 13.67 9.67 3.06
N GLU A 348 13.23 10.31 1.97
CA GLU A 348 13.79 10.13 0.63
C GLU A 348 15.27 10.52 0.57
N ASP A 349 16.02 9.81 -0.27
CA ASP A 349 17.31 10.29 -0.74
C ASP A 349 17.16 11.42 -1.76
N GLU A 350 18.27 12.07 -2.13
CA GLU A 350 18.26 13.21 -3.05
C GLU A 350 17.80 12.83 -4.47
N ASN A 351 17.94 11.55 -4.85
CA ASN A 351 17.60 11.05 -6.18
C ASN A 351 16.20 10.45 -6.27
N HIS A 352 15.48 10.33 -5.16
CA HIS A 352 14.20 9.65 -5.01
C HIS A 352 14.24 8.20 -5.54
N GLU A 353 15.32 7.48 -5.24
CA GLU A 353 15.51 6.07 -5.61
C GLU A 353 15.47 5.16 -4.39
N THR A 354 15.89 5.67 -3.24
CA THR A 354 15.92 4.96 -1.97
C THR A 354 15.45 5.86 -0.83
N PHE A 355 15.38 5.30 0.37
CA PHE A 355 14.96 5.99 1.58
C PHE A 355 15.61 5.34 2.79
N TYR A 356 15.61 6.08 3.89
CA TYR A 356 15.90 5.52 5.22
C TYR A 356 14.75 5.83 6.16
N ASN A 357 14.64 5.07 7.24
CA ASN A 357 13.59 5.26 8.23
C ASN A 357 14.06 6.12 9.39
N VAL A 358 13.15 6.92 9.92
CA VAL A 358 13.29 7.62 11.20
C VAL A 358 12.14 7.19 12.09
N GLY A 359 12.45 6.41 13.12
CA GLY A 359 11.49 6.03 14.16
C GLY A 359 11.03 7.26 14.94
N ARG A 360 9.73 7.32 15.21
CA ARG A 360 9.09 8.36 16.02
C ARG A 360 8.07 7.73 16.95
N ILE A 361 8.12 8.09 18.23
CA ILE A 361 6.98 7.85 19.12
C ILE A 361 5.83 8.73 18.62
N VAL A 362 4.74 8.13 18.19
CA VAL A 362 3.57 8.84 17.66
C VAL A 362 2.44 8.92 18.67
N GLU A 363 2.43 8.01 19.66
CA GLU A 363 1.42 7.99 20.71
C GLU A 363 1.99 7.35 22.00
N LYS A 364 1.47 7.75 23.17
CA LYS A 364 1.84 7.18 24.47
C LYS A 364 0.67 7.19 25.45
N GLY A 365 0.61 6.23 26.36
CA GLY A 365 -0.42 6.14 27.40
C GLY A 365 -1.11 4.80 27.41
N ASP A 366 -2.45 4.79 27.50
CA ASP A 366 -3.26 3.58 27.33
C ASP A 366 -3.49 3.33 25.84
N LEU A 367 -2.85 2.29 25.31
CA LEU A 367 -2.98 1.89 23.91
C LEU A 367 -3.73 0.57 23.76
N SER A 368 -4.57 0.21 24.73
CA SER A 368 -5.35 -1.05 24.72
C SER A 368 -6.25 -1.22 23.49
N THR A 369 -6.68 -0.13 22.86
CA THR A 369 -7.49 -0.14 21.63
C THR A 369 -6.67 -0.02 20.34
N PHE A 370 -5.34 0.05 20.42
CA PHE A 370 -4.42 0.17 19.30
C PHE A 370 -3.64 -1.12 19.06
N TYR A 371 -3.02 -1.21 17.88
CA TYR A 371 -2.36 -2.41 17.39
C TYR A 371 -0.96 -2.07 16.87
N GLY A 372 -0.08 -3.07 16.77
CA GLY A 372 1.21 -2.94 16.11
C GLY A 372 1.44 -4.06 15.10
N TYR A 373 2.18 -3.78 14.02
CA TYR A 373 2.74 -4.84 13.17
C TYR A 373 3.60 -5.79 14.01
N ASP A 374 4.39 -5.21 14.91
CA ASP A 374 5.07 -5.89 16.00
C ASP A 374 4.57 -5.34 17.35
N THR A 375 4.36 -6.23 18.33
CA THR A 375 3.94 -5.86 19.68
C THR A 375 4.79 -6.59 20.71
N VAL A 376 5.27 -5.87 21.73
CA VAL A 376 6.00 -6.42 22.86
C VAL A 376 5.26 -6.12 24.16
N ASP A 377 4.95 -7.16 24.92
CA ASP A 377 4.54 -7.02 26.31
C ASP A 377 5.79 -6.82 27.19
N ALA A 378 6.00 -5.58 27.62
CA ALA A 378 7.12 -5.18 28.46
C ALA A 378 6.74 -5.16 29.96
N THR A 379 5.77 -5.97 30.39
CA THR A 379 5.41 -6.10 31.81
C THR A 379 6.61 -6.53 32.66
N GLY A 380 6.91 -5.73 33.69
CA GLY A 380 8.05 -5.93 34.58
C GLY A 380 9.39 -5.46 34.01
N TYR A 381 9.43 -5.02 32.75
CA TYR A 381 10.59 -4.33 32.21
C TYR A 381 10.56 -2.85 32.59
N ARG A 382 11.73 -2.30 32.84
CA ARG A 382 11.97 -0.87 32.99
C ARG A 382 12.62 -0.34 31.73
N LEU A 383 12.11 0.76 31.21
CA LEU A 383 12.76 1.50 30.13
C LEU A 383 13.96 2.25 30.71
N ILE A 384 15.14 2.02 30.15
CA ILE A 384 16.37 2.73 30.49
C ILE A 384 16.89 3.45 29.24
N GLU A 385 17.13 4.75 29.36
CA GLU A 385 17.72 5.57 28.29
C GLU A 385 19.04 4.97 27.80
N GLY A 386 19.20 4.93 26.47
CA GLY A 386 20.40 4.41 25.84
C GLY A 386 21.60 5.34 26.02
N LYS A 387 22.77 4.75 26.27
CA LYS A 387 24.03 5.47 26.53
C LYS A 387 24.90 5.56 25.29
N VAL A 388 25.95 6.40 25.36
CA VAL A 388 27.04 6.44 24.38
C VAL A 388 28.19 5.58 24.85
N TYR A 389 28.70 4.74 23.95
CA TYR A 389 29.94 4.03 24.17
C TYR A 389 31.09 5.04 24.39
N PRO A 390 31.90 4.89 25.45
CA PRO A 390 32.82 5.96 25.87
C PRO A 390 33.98 6.21 24.91
N GLU A 391 34.38 5.22 24.12
CA GLU A 391 35.50 5.35 23.18
C GLU A 391 35.03 5.87 21.82
N ILE A 392 35.91 6.62 21.17
CA ILE A 392 35.71 7.07 19.80
C ILE A 392 36.21 5.96 18.88
N ILE A 393 35.37 5.56 17.94
CA ILE A 393 35.72 4.61 16.90
C ILE A 393 36.35 5.39 15.75
N GLU A 394 37.49 4.92 15.25
CA GLU A 394 38.24 5.62 14.20
C GLU A 394 37.53 5.51 12.85
N THR A 395 37.19 4.29 12.42
CA THR A 395 36.58 4.04 11.10
C THR A 395 35.30 3.22 11.17
N ARG A 396 34.48 3.31 10.11
CA ARG A 396 33.28 2.46 9.95
C ARG A 396 33.62 0.97 10.01
N LYS A 397 34.75 0.58 9.43
CA LYS A 397 35.20 -0.82 9.42
C LYS A 397 35.47 -1.33 10.84
N ASP A 398 36.01 -0.48 11.71
CA ASP A 398 36.23 -0.82 13.10
C ASP A 398 34.90 -1.01 13.83
N LEU A 399 33.91 -0.14 13.58
CA LEU A 399 32.55 -0.29 14.10
C LEU A 399 31.91 -1.62 13.67
N GLU A 400 32.00 -1.97 12.38
CA GLU A 400 31.45 -3.21 11.84
C GLU A 400 32.10 -4.47 12.43
N ALA A 401 33.33 -4.36 12.95
CA ALA A 401 34.04 -5.46 13.61
C ALA A 401 33.71 -5.60 15.11
N MET A 402 32.98 -4.66 15.72
CA MET A 402 32.64 -4.70 17.15
C MET A 402 31.50 -5.68 17.46
N ASP A 403 31.47 -6.17 18.70
CA ASP A 403 30.30 -6.89 19.24
C ASP A 403 29.17 -5.92 19.61
N ILE A 404 28.39 -5.51 18.60
CA ILE A 404 27.28 -4.56 18.77
C ILE A 404 26.22 -5.09 19.75
N TYR A 405 25.96 -6.40 19.77
CA TYR A 405 24.99 -6.98 20.70
C TYR A 405 25.49 -6.91 22.14
N GLY A 406 26.78 -7.13 22.38
CA GLY A 406 27.42 -6.91 23.67
C GLY A 406 27.34 -5.45 24.13
N LEU A 407 27.51 -4.49 23.23
CA LEU A 407 27.32 -3.06 23.52
C LEU A 407 25.87 -2.74 23.91
N LEU A 408 24.89 -3.23 23.14
CA LEU A 408 23.47 -3.02 23.42
C LEU A 408 23.06 -3.66 24.77
N LYS A 409 23.56 -4.86 25.09
CA LYS A 409 23.36 -5.50 26.40
C LYS A 409 23.96 -4.70 27.55
N SER A 410 25.01 -3.95 27.29
CA SER A 410 25.63 -3.03 28.25
C SER A 410 24.92 -1.66 28.33
N GLY A 411 23.86 -1.46 27.53
CA GLY A 411 23.04 -0.26 27.49
C GLY A 411 23.52 0.83 26.55
N TYR A 412 24.48 0.55 25.67
CA TYR A 412 24.97 1.51 24.68
C TYR A 412 24.18 1.42 23.39
N THR A 413 23.45 2.49 23.03
CA THR A 413 22.70 2.61 21.77
C THR A 413 23.32 3.62 20.81
N TYR A 414 24.44 4.22 21.20
CA TYR A 414 25.18 5.19 20.42
C TYR A 414 26.69 4.91 20.47
N VAL A 415 27.37 5.20 19.36
CA VAL A 415 28.84 5.26 19.26
C VAL A 415 29.28 6.59 18.67
N ARG A 416 30.54 6.98 18.93
CA ARG A 416 31.16 8.15 18.28
C ARG A 416 32.08 7.69 17.17
N LEU A 417 32.00 8.32 16.01
CA LEU A 417 32.91 8.08 14.88
C LEU A 417 33.82 9.30 14.67
N ALA A 418 35.13 9.07 14.54
CA ALA A 418 36.13 10.13 14.38
C ALA A 418 36.03 10.82 13.01
N GLU A 419 35.99 10.03 11.94
CA GLU A 419 35.81 10.49 10.57
C GLU A 419 34.43 10.09 10.05
N PHE A 420 33.69 11.06 9.51
CA PHE A 420 32.41 10.81 8.86
C PHE A 420 32.47 11.13 7.38
N SER A 421 31.92 10.24 6.59
CA SER A 421 31.65 10.41 5.17
C SER A 421 30.13 10.37 4.92
N ALA A 422 29.65 11.04 3.88
CA ALA A 422 28.24 10.99 3.51
C ALA A 422 27.73 9.55 3.22
N THR A 423 28.64 8.62 2.91
CA THR A 423 28.38 7.19 2.71
C THR A 423 28.15 6.40 4.00
N ASP A 424 28.38 7.00 5.18
CA ASP A 424 28.12 6.37 6.48
C ASP A 424 26.66 6.50 6.94
N LYS A 425 25.78 7.08 6.12
CA LYS A 425 24.32 7.09 6.38
C LYS A 425 23.67 5.71 6.20
N ASP A 426 24.30 4.83 5.44
CA ASP A 426 23.81 3.49 5.11
C ASP A 426 24.39 2.40 6.03
N VAL A 427 24.62 2.76 7.30
CA VAL A 427 25.15 1.80 8.27
C VAL A 427 24.04 0.89 8.76
N SER A 428 24.19 -0.41 8.46
CA SER A 428 23.27 -1.49 8.80
C SER A 428 23.57 -2.15 10.15
N VAL A 429 24.49 -1.60 10.95
CA VAL A 429 24.68 -2.08 12.33
C VAL A 429 23.61 -1.49 13.27
N PRO A 430 23.08 -2.27 14.22
CA PRO A 430 21.99 -1.84 15.10
C PRO A 430 22.44 -0.91 16.23
N ILE A 431 23.15 0.18 15.89
CA ILE A 431 23.60 1.20 16.84
C ILE A 431 23.71 2.56 16.14
N ASN A 432 23.22 3.63 16.78
CA ASN A 432 23.28 4.96 16.18
C ASN A 432 24.68 5.55 16.23
N ILE A 433 24.95 6.47 15.32
CA ILE A 433 26.27 7.09 15.17
C ILE A 433 26.18 8.58 15.48
N LEU A 434 27.10 9.06 16.31
CA LEU A 434 27.31 10.47 16.62
C LEU A 434 28.61 10.94 15.96
N GLY A 435 28.60 12.16 15.42
CA GLY A 435 29.84 12.86 15.11
C GLY A 435 30.67 13.08 16.38
N LYS A 436 31.99 13.15 16.23
CA LYS A 436 32.96 13.27 17.34
C LYS A 436 32.52 14.23 18.46
N ASP A 437 32.12 15.45 18.10
CA ASP A 437 31.78 16.51 19.05
C ASP A 437 30.26 16.65 19.32
N GLN A 438 29.45 15.75 18.76
CA GLN A 438 27.99 15.87 18.83
C GLN A 438 27.45 15.45 20.19
N LYS A 439 26.49 16.21 20.70
CA LYS A 439 25.79 15.83 21.93
C LYS A 439 24.74 14.78 21.61
N VAL A 440 24.54 13.86 22.54
CA VAL A 440 23.41 12.94 22.48
C VAL A 440 22.14 13.77 22.59
N PRO A 441 21.14 13.57 21.73
CA PRO A 441 19.82 14.10 21.98
C PRO A 441 19.33 13.54 23.32
N GLY A 442 19.01 14.39 24.29
CA GLY A 442 18.43 13.92 25.55
C GLY A 442 17.13 13.15 25.26
N PHE A 443 17.04 11.90 25.71
CA PHE A 443 15.88 11.09 25.42
C PHE A 443 14.82 11.24 26.50
N TYR A 444 13.65 11.73 26.08
CA TYR A 444 12.43 11.69 26.87
C TYR A 444 11.42 10.79 26.17
N VAL A 445 10.67 10.01 26.92
CA VAL A 445 9.55 9.20 26.40
C VAL A 445 8.40 10.15 26.03
N ASN A 446 8.51 10.79 24.87
CA ASN A 446 7.59 11.82 24.41
C ASN A 446 7.27 11.68 22.93
N ILE A 447 6.06 12.10 22.56
CA ILE A 447 5.60 12.12 21.17
C ILE A 447 6.53 13.01 20.34
N GLY A 448 6.88 12.54 19.14
CA GLY A 448 7.81 13.19 18.22
C GLY A 448 9.28 12.84 18.45
N ASN A 449 9.66 12.23 19.58
CA ASN A 449 11.05 11.83 19.81
C ASN A 449 11.40 10.55 19.06
N THR A 450 12.66 10.44 18.63
CA THR A 450 13.21 9.19 18.12
C THR A 450 13.57 8.28 19.29
N PRO A 451 12.95 7.09 19.41
CA PRO A 451 13.17 6.19 20.53
C PRO A 451 14.50 5.44 20.41
N ASN A 452 15.33 5.59 21.44
CA ASN A 452 16.63 4.93 21.60
C ASN A 452 16.85 4.55 23.07
N PHE A 453 16.57 3.30 23.42
CA PHE A 453 16.57 2.85 24.81
C PHE A 453 16.74 1.33 24.89
N ILE A 454 16.92 0.82 26.10
CA ILE A 454 16.87 -0.61 26.39
C ILE A 454 15.71 -0.93 27.34
N LEU A 455 15.24 -2.18 27.29
CA LEU A 455 14.30 -2.71 28.26
C LEU A 455 15.05 -3.67 29.19
N GLN A 456 15.09 -3.32 30.47
CA GLN A 456 15.79 -4.07 31.50
C GLN A 456 14.79 -4.72 32.46
N LYS A 457 14.99 -6.00 32.79
CA LYS A 457 14.21 -6.73 33.79
C LYS A 457 15.16 -7.54 34.67
N ASP A 458 15.00 -7.40 35.98
CA ASP A 458 15.81 -8.10 36.99
C ASP A 458 17.33 -7.96 36.76
N GLY A 459 17.76 -6.79 36.27
CA GLY A 459 19.16 -6.50 35.92
C GLY A 459 19.60 -6.99 34.53
N SER A 460 18.86 -7.89 33.89
CA SER A 460 19.11 -8.36 32.51
C SER A 460 18.56 -7.39 31.47
N VAL A 461 19.27 -7.22 30.37
CA VAL A 461 18.84 -6.40 29.23
C VAL A 461 18.46 -7.33 28.08
N ASP A 462 17.16 -7.48 27.86
CA ASP A 462 16.62 -8.46 26.91
C ASP A 462 16.23 -7.84 25.56
N TYR A 463 15.91 -6.54 25.56
CA TYR A 463 15.57 -5.81 24.33
C TYR A 463 16.31 -4.49 24.25
N ALA A 464 16.64 -4.11 23.02
CA ALA A 464 17.03 -2.75 22.66
C ALA A 464 16.06 -2.19 21.63
N VAL A 465 15.85 -0.88 21.68
CA VAL A 465 15.17 -0.12 20.65
C VAL A 465 16.16 0.89 20.11
N VAL A 466 16.48 0.79 18.82
CA VAL A 466 17.42 1.68 18.12
C VAL A 466 16.72 2.24 16.90
N ASN A 467 16.61 3.57 16.82
CA ASN A 467 15.83 4.25 15.79
C ASN A 467 14.38 3.72 15.70
N GLY A 468 13.80 3.33 16.85
CA GLY A 468 12.47 2.73 16.90
C GLY A 468 12.33 1.31 16.37
N PHE A 469 13.42 0.67 15.96
CA PHE A 469 13.42 -0.75 15.63
C PHE A 469 13.69 -1.59 16.87
N LEU A 470 12.90 -2.65 17.04
CA LEU A 470 13.07 -3.59 18.14
C LEU A 470 14.17 -4.60 17.82
N ILE A 471 15.04 -4.85 18.79
CA ILE A 471 16.07 -5.87 18.73
C ILE A 471 15.92 -6.76 19.97
N ASN A 472 15.65 -8.05 19.77
CA ASN A 472 15.68 -9.04 20.84
C ASN A 472 17.14 -9.47 21.06
N LEU A 473 17.73 -9.12 22.20
CA LEU A 473 19.14 -9.35 22.49
C LEU A 473 19.46 -10.78 22.92
N ASN A 474 18.42 -11.57 23.24
CA ASN A 474 18.55 -12.97 23.60
C ASN A 474 18.52 -13.87 22.36
N THR A 475 17.61 -13.60 21.42
CA THR A 475 17.48 -14.39 20.17
C THR A 475 18.25 -13.80 18.99
N LYS A 476 18.67 -12.52 19.08
CA LYS A 476 19.19 -11.70 17.97
C LYS A 476 18.17 -11.47 16.84
N GLU A 477 16.90 -11.76 17.09
CA GLU A 477 15.83 -11.45 16.14
C GLU A 477 15.59 -9.94 16.08
N THR A 478 15.52 -9.39 14.87
CA THR A 478 15.26 -7.97 14.65
C THR A 478 14.72 -7.69 13.26
N ASN A 479 13.91 -6.64 13.15
CA ASN A 479 13.47 -6.02 11.89
C ASN A 479 14.27 -4.75 11.55
N PHE A 480 15.40 -4.50 12.24
CA PHE A 480 16.23 -3.31 12.09
C PHE A 480 16.60 -3.05 10.62
N LYS A 481 16.42 -1.80 10.19
CA LYS A 481 16.73 -1.36 8.82
C LYS A 481 17.94 -0.46 8.75
N ASN A 482 17.95 0.60 9.57
CA ASN A 482 19.00 1.59 9.53
C ASN A 482 19.21 2.27 10.88
N ALA A 483 20.46 2.63 11.13
CA ALA A 483 20.84 3.54 12.20
C ALA A 483 20.52 4.99 11.80
N ILE A 484 20.48 5.89 12.79
CA ILE A 484 20.56 7.33 12.53
C ILE A 484 21.98 7.82 12.76
N TYR A 485 22.41 8.68 11.84
CA TYR A 485 23.59 9.51 12.00
C TYR A 485 23.22 10.91 12.50
N TYR A 486 23.84 11.31 13.60
CA TYR A 486 23.71 12.63 14.22
C TYR A 486 25.04 13.38 14.08
N GLY A 487 25.21 14.17 13.02
CA GLY A 487 26.50 14.81 12.71
C GLY A 487 26.47 16.15 12.00
N LYS A 488 25.46 16.97 12.29
CA LYS A 488 25.50 18.39 11.98
C LYS A 488 25.28 19.19 13.26
#